data_AF-A0A2J2HFV8-F1
#
_entry.id   AF-A0A2J2HFV8-F1
#
_cell.length_a   1.000
_cell.length_b   1.000
_cell.length_c   1.000
_cell.angle_alpha   90.00
_cell.angle_beta   90.00
_cell.angle_gamma   90.00
#
_symmetry.space_group_name_H-M   'P 1'
#
loop_
_entity.id
_entity.type
_entity.pdbx_description
1 polymer ?
#
loop_
_entity_poly.entity_id
_entity_poly.type
_entity_poly.pdbx_seq_one_letter_code
_entity_poly.pdbx_strand_id
1 'polypeptide(L)'
;MFTTGSRILDQIINIIESPIIPIIPYPIINELRKLSDSGRPSIAKAARSALDYVLNNFSIAMVEGSPDDSVIEVSRRYGCIAITLDMKLLRRLRSLGIRTIYLRASSNMLESDLQ
;
A
#
# COMPACT_ATOMS: atom_id res chain seq x y z
N MET A 1 -13.51 1.38 -9.92
CA MET A 1 -13.67 2.84 -9.73
C MET A 1 -12.89 3.17 -8.46
N PHE A 2 -11.82 3.97 -8.52
CA PHE A 2 -11.11 4.44 -7.33
C PHE A 2 -12.01 5.48 -6.64
N THR A 3 -12.99 5.00 -5.88
CA THR A 3 -13.94 5.82 -5.10
C THR A 3 -13.61 5.80 -3.61
N THR A 4 -12.46 5.23 -3.22
CA THR A 4 -12.27 4.71 -1.86
C THR A 4 -10.94 5.12 -1.20
N GLY A 5 -10.14 6.00 -1.82
CA GLY A 5 -8.81 6.40 -1.30
C GLY A 5 -8.87 6.99 0.11
N SER A 6 -9.69 8.03 0.33
CA SER A 6 -9.89 8.61 1.68
C SER A 6 -10.43 7.58 2.68
N ARG A 7 -11.42 6.78 2.25
CA ARG A 7 -12.03 5.74 3.09
C ARG A 7 -11.04 4.68 3.57
N ILE A 8 -9.98 4.37 2.80
CA ILE A 8 -9.02 3.35 3.23
C ILE A 8 -8.07 3.87 4.31
N LEU A 9 -7.58 5.11 4.18
CA LEU A 9 -6.76 5.71 5.22
C LEU A 9 -7.56 5.90 6.50
N ASP A 10 -8.83 6.32 6.41
CA ASP A 10 -9.71 6.44 7.58
C ASP A 10 -9.88 5.09 8.30
N GLN A 11 -10.09 4.00 7.54
CA GLN A 11 -10.15 2.65 8.11
C GLN A 11 -8.83 2.24 8.78
N ILE A 12 -7.70 2.54 8.15
CA ILE A 12 -6.37 2.24 8.70
C ILE A 12 -6.13 3.03 9.99
N ILE A 13 -6.48 4.31 10.03
CA ILE A 13 -6.37 5.17 11.23
C ILE A 13 -7.22 4.61 12.36
N ASN A 14 -8.44 4.15 12.06
CA ASN A 14 -9.31 3.53 13.07
C ASN A 14 -8.75 2.20 13.60
N ILE A 15 -8.04 1.43 12.77
CA ILE A 15 -7.38 0.18 13.20
C ILE A 15 -6.15 0.48 14.06
N ILE A 16 -5.39 1.53 13.72
CA ILE A 16 -4.14 1.89 14.39
C ILE A 16 -4.39 2.71 15.66
N GLU A 17 -5.54 3.39 15.75
CA GLU A 17 -5.94 4.26 16.87
C GLU A 17 -4.91 5.35 17.21
N SER A 18 -4.13 5.78 16.20
CA SER A 18 -3.04 6.74 16.37
C SER A 18 -2.77 7.48 15.04
N PRO A 19 -2.24 8.71 15.07
CA PRO A 19 -1.80 9.40 13.85
C PRO A 19 -0.80 8.57 13.05
N ILE A 20 -0.97 8.57 11.73
CA ILE A 20 -0.11 7.81 10.82
C ILE A 20 0.66 8.75 9.89
N ILE A 21 1.85 8.30 9.48
CA ILE A 21 2.56 8.86 8.34
C ILE A 21 2.52 7.79 7.25
N PRO A 22 1.66 7.93 6.23
CA PRO A 22 1.60 6.97 5.15
C PRO A 22 2.83 7.09 4.26
N ILE A 23 3.46 5.95 3.96
CA ILE A 23 4.68 5.85 3.15
C ILE A 23 4.41 4.96 1.95
N ILE A 24 4.90 5.36 0.78
CA ILE A 24 4.86 4.56 -0.45
C ILE A 24 6.26 4.43 -1.06
N PRO A 25 6.73 3.21 -1.35
CA PRO A 25 7.98 2.99 -2.07
C PRO A 25 7.93 3.56 -3.50
N TYR A 26 9.03 4.16 -3.95
CA TYR A 26 9.18 4.68 -5.31
C TYR A 26 8.92 3.64 -6.42
N PRO A 27 9.32 2.35 -6.30
CA PRO A 27 8.98 1.35 -7.31
C PRO A 27 7.48 1.21 -7.58
N ILE A 28 6.63 1.34 -6.56
CA ILE A 28 5.17 1.32 -6.70
C ILE A 28 4.67 2.58 -7.43
N ILE A 29 5.23 3.75 -7.12
CA ILE A 29 4.94 5.00 -7.85
C ILE A 29 5.26 4.85 -9.35
N ASN A 30 6.39 4.21 -9.66
CA ASN A 30 6.80 3.98 -11.05
C ASN A 30 5.84 3.04 -11.79
N GLU A 31 5.33 2.00 -11.13
CA GLU A 31 4.29 1.14 -11.71
C GLU A 31 2.97 1.87 -11.95
N LEU A 32 2.52 2.67 -10.97
CA LEU A 32 1.31 3.49 -11.13
C LEU A 32 1.44 4.46 -12.31
N ARG A 33 2.61 5.07 -12.49
CA ARG A 33 2.91 5.93 -13.66
C ARG A 33 2.86 5.15 -14.97
N LYS A 34 3.51 3.99 -15.04
CA LYS A 34 3.48 3.15 -16.25
C LYS A 34 2.03 2.75 -16.60
N LEU A 35 1.24 2.38 -15.59
CA LEU A 35 -0.17 2.04 -15.75
C LEU A 35 -1.03 3.24 -16.17
N SER A 36 -0.74 4.44 -15.65
CA SER A 36 -1.45 5.67 -16.04
C SER A 36 -1.19 6.11 -17.48
N ASP A 37 -0.04 5.73 -18.02
CA ASP A 37 0.43 6.18 -19.34
C ASP A 37 0.09 5.16 -20.45
N SER A 38 0.23 3.86 -20.14
CA SER A 38 0.15 2.78 -21.13
C SER A 38 -0.93 1.73 -20.84
N GLY A 39 -1.65 1.84 -19.72
CA GLY A 39 -2.73 0.93 -19.37
C GLY A 39 -3.93 1.01 -20.32
N ARG A 40 -4.77 -0.03 -20.32
CA ARG A 40 -6.09 0.03 -20.98
C ARG A 40 -6.88 1.24 -20.43
N PRO A 41 -7.77 1.90 -21.20
CA PRO A 41 -8.37 3.18 -20.80
C PRO A 41 -8.95 3.23 -19.38
N SER A 42 -9.66 2.18 -18.95
CA SER A 42 -10.21 2.08 -17.59
C SER A 42 -9.14 1.94 -16.50
N ILE A 43 -8.08 1.18 -16.78
CA ILE A 43 -6.93 0.98 -15.88
C ILE A 43 -6.10 2.25 -15.81
N ALA A 44 -5.82 2.91 -16.94
CA ALA A 44 -5.06 4.14 -16.99
C ALA A 44 -5.73 5.27 -16.20
N LYS A 45 -7.06 5.43 -16.35
CA LYS A 45 -7.85 6.40 -15.57
C LYS A 45 -7.75 6.11 -14.08
N ALA A 46 -7.91 4.85 -13.68
CA ALA A 46 -7.82 4.40 -12.30
C ALA A 46 -6.42 4.63 -11.71
N ALA A 47 -5.37 4.27 -12.44
CA ALA A 47 -3.98 4.45 -12.04
C ALA A 47 -3.61 5.93 -11.92
N ARG A 48 -4.11 6.80 -12.80
CA ARG A 48 -3.91 8.25 -12.70
C ARG A 48 -4.50 8.83 -11.42
N SER A 49 -5.75 8.49 -11.12
CA SER A 49 -6.38 8.91 -9.85
C SER A 49 -5.63 8.39 -8.62
N ALA A 50 -5.14 7.15 -8.66
CA ALA A 50 -4.33 6.58 -7.59
C ALA A 50 -2.99 7.31 -7.44
N LEU A 51 -2.29 7.57 -8.55
CA LEU A 51 -1.02 8.29 -8.59
C LEU A 51 -1.17 9.70 -8.03
N ASP A 52 -2.18 10.45 -8.48
CA ASP A 52 -2.46 11.80 -7.96
C ASP A 52 -2.75 11.76 -6.46
N TYR A 53 -3.53 10.78 -6.00
CA TYR A 53 -3.82 10.63 -4.57
C TYR A 53 -2.56 10.36 -3.75
N VAL A 54 -1.72 9.40 -4.15
CA VAL A 54 -0.52 9.06 -3.37
C VAL A 54 0.50 10.19 -3.37
N LEU A 55 0.69 10.90 -4.49
CA LEU A 55 1.62 12.03 -4.57
C LEU A 55 1.25 13.20 -3.64
N ASN A 56 -0.05 13.38 -3.33
CA ASN A 56 -0.52 14.43 -2.46
C ASN A 56 -0.62 14.04 -0.97
N ASN A 57 -0.66 12.73 -0.67
CA ASN A 57 -1.00 12.26 0.68
C ASN A 57 0.09 11.38 1.32
N PHE A 58 1.10 10.91 0.59
CA PHE A 58 2.09 9.95 1.07
C PHE A 58 3.51 10.52 1.02
N SER A 59 4.32 10.14 2.01
CA SER A 59 5.77 10.28 1.91
C SER A 59 6.34 9.24 0.96
N ILE A 60 7.24 9.64 0.06
CA ILE A 60 7.85 8.73 -0.92
C ILE A 60 9.18 8.22 -0.39
N ALA A 61 9.30 6.90 -0.23
CA ALA A 61 10.56 6.27 0.12
C ALA A 61 11.35 5.93 -1.16
N MET A 62 12.50 6.57 -1.34
CA MET A 62 13.40 6.33 -2.47
C MET A 62 14.22 5.06 -2.23
N VAL A 63 13.69 3.94 -2.71
CA VAL A 63 14.31 2.61 -2.68
C VAL A 63 14.29 1.99 -4.08
N GLU A 64 15.08 0.95 -4.28
CA GLU A 64 15.17 0.23 -5.55
C GLU A 64 14.54 -1.17 -5.45
N GLY A 65 14.60 -1.93 -6.55
CA GLY A 65 14.12 -3.31 -6.61
C GLY A 65 12.68 -3.46 -7.07
N SER A 66 12.14 -4.66 -6.85
CA SER A 66 10.76 -4.98 -7.22
C SER A 66 9.76 -4.27 -6.29
N PRO A 67 8.51 -4.02 -6.73
CA PRO A 67 7.48 -3.42 -5.88
C PRO A 67 7.31 -4.17 -4.54
N ASP A 68 7.19 -5.50 -4.59
CA ASP A 68 7.03 -6.34 -3.40
C ASP A 68 8.23 -6.26 -2.45
N ASP A 69 9.44 -6.35 -2.99
CA ASP A 69 10.66 -6.28 -2.17
C ASP A 69 10.86 -4.88 -1.57
N SER A 70 10.46 -3.84 -2.31
CA SER A 70 10.52 -2.47 -1.84
C SER A 70 9.60 -2.20 -0.65
N VAL A 71 8.43 -2.86 -0.59
CA VAL A 71 7.55 -2.82 0.59
C VAL A 71 8.25 -3.45 1.80
N ILE A 72 8.86 -4.63 1.61
CA ILE A 72 9.59 -5.33 2.68
C ILE A 72 10.77 -4.48 3.19
N GLU A 73 11.54 -3.90 2.28
CA GLU A 73 12.69 -3.05 2.60
C GLU A 73 12.27 -1.83 3.42
N VAL A 74 11.27 -1.08 2.95
CA VAL A 74 10.75 0.12 3.63
C VAL A 74 10.19 -0.26 4.99
N SER A 75 9.40 -1.32 5.08
CA SER A 75 8.85 -1.78 6.37
C SER A 75 9.92 -2.15 7.39
N ARG A 76 11.00 -2.80 6.96
CA ARG A 76 12.12 -3.13 7.86
C ARG A 76 12.93 -1.90 8.24
N ARG A 77 13.27 -1.06 7.27
CA ARG A 77 14.12 0.11 7.48
C ARG A 77 13.51 1.11 8.44
N TYR A 78 12.19 1.30 8.38
CA TYR A 78 11.50 2.32 9.16
C TYR A 78 10.56 1.74 10.25
N GLY A 79 10.53 0.41 10.41
CA GLY A 79 9.65 -0.25 11.39
C GLY A 79 8.15 -0.12 11.07
N CYS A 80 7.78 0.09 9.80
CA CYS A 80 6.41 0.33 9.39
C CYS A 80 5.53 -0.93 9.48
N ILE A 81 4.25 -0.70 9.72
CA ILE A 81 3.19 -1.69 9.46
C ILE A 81 2.98 -1.73 7.95
N ALA A 82 3.10 -2.91 7.34
CA ALA A 82 2.89 -3.08 5.90
C ALA A 82 1.40 -3.31 5.61
N ILE A 83 0.88 -2.65 4.56
CA ILE A 83 -0.50 -2.85 4.09
C ILE A 83 -0.45 -3.56 2.74
N THR A 84 -1.13 -4.69 2.60
CA THR A 84 -1.22 -5.39 1.30
C THR A 84 -2.53 -6.15 1.12
N LEU A 85 -2.97 -6.24 -0.13
CA LEU A 85 -4.09 -7.09 -0.55
C LEU A 85 -3.59 -8.39 -1.21
N ASP A 86 -2.28 -8.54 -1.40
CA ASP A 86 -1.68 -9.72 -2.01
C ASP A 86 -1.33 -10.77 -0.94
N MET A 87 -1.93 -11.96 -1.05
CA MET A 87 -1.73 -13.05 -0.10
C MET A 87 -0.32 -13.65 -0.11
N LYS A 88 0.40 -13.61 -1.25
CA LYS A 88 1.79 -14.05 -1.33
C LYS A 88 2.69 -13.05 -0.62
N LEU A 89 2.52 -11.75 -0.87
CA LEU A 89 3.29 -10.71 -0.18
C LEU A 89 3.00 -10.72 1.33
N LEU A 90 1.74 -10.88 1.74
CA LEU A 90 1.35 -11.01 3.14
C LEU A 90 2.10 -12.14 3.86
N ARG A 91 2.17 -13.32 3.24
CA ARG A 91 2.92 -14.46 3.80
C ARG A 91 4.41 -14.15 3.95
N ARG A 92 5.01 -13.48 2.96
CA ARG A 92 6.42 -13.06 3.01
C ARG A 92 6.65 -12.07 4.16
N LEU A 93 5.83 -11.03 4.27
CA LEU A 93 5.91 -10.02 5.35
C LEU A 93 5.82 -10.69 6.73
N ARG A 94 4.84 -11.57 6.94
CA ARG A 94 4.66 -12.31 8.20
C ARG A 94 5.86 -13.19 8.53
N SER A 95 6.39 -13.93 7.55
CA SER A 95 7.58 -14.78 7.76
C SER A 95 8.83 -13.99 8.19
N LEU A 96 8.85 -12.70 7.90
CA LEU A 96 9.94 -11.78 8.24
C LEU A 96 9.68 -11.00 9.54
N GLY A 97 8.60 -11.30 10.25
CA GLY A 97 8.20 -10.63 11.49
C GLY A 97 7.67 -9.21 11.29
N ILE A 98 7.27 -8.85 10.07
CA ILE A 98 6.74 -7.52 9.77
C ILE A 98 5.25 -7.49 10.12
N ARG A 99 4.85 -6.49 10.91
CA ARG A 99 3.45 -6.23 11.25
C ARG A 99 2.65 -5.87 10.01
N THR A 100 1.44 -6.40 9.88
CA THR A 100 0.63 -6.26 8.67
C THR A 100 -0.81 -5.84 8.94
N ILE A 101 -1.35 -5.02 8.03
CA ILE A 101 -2.79 -4.83 7.83
C ILE A 101 -3.15 -5.38 6.45
N TYR A 102 -4.20 -6.19 6.36
CA TYR A 102 -4.57 -6.89 5.13
C TYR A 102 -6.08 -7.02 4.98
N LEU A 103 -6.55 -7.24 3.76
CA LEU A 103 -7.97 -7.50 3.50
C LEU A 103 -8.27 -8.98 3.74
N ARG A 104 -9.14 -9.26 4.72
CA ARG A 104 -9.63 -10.63 4.93
C ARG A 104 -10.67 -10.96 3.87
N ALA A 105 -10.39 -11.99 3.06
CA ALA A 105 -11.26 -12.40 1.95
C ALA A 105 -12.68 -12.81 2.39
N SER A 106 -12.84 -13.38 3.60
CA SER A 106 -14.15 -13.86 4.08
C SER A 106 -15.10 -12.74 4.51
N SER A 107 -14.57 -11.62 5.01
CA SER A 107 -15.35 -10.48 5.50
C SER A 107 -15.27 -9.27 4.57
N ASN A 108 -14.31 -9.26 3.63
CA ASN A 108 -13.98 -8.10 2.81
C ASN A 108 -13.67 -6.86 3.66
N MET A 109 -13.08 -7.06 4.85
CA MET A 109 -12.69 -6.02 5.79
C MET A 109 -11.17 -6.00 5.99
N LEU A 110 -10.61 -4.82 6.26
CA LEU A 110 -9.23 -4.70 6.71
C LEU A 110 -9.10 -5.25 8.12
N GLU A 111 -8.06 -6.03 8.33
CA GLU A 111 -7.69 -6.61 9.62
C GLU A 111 -6.20 -6.48 9.85
N SER A 112 -5.78 -6.62 11.11
CA SER A 112 -4.40 -6.41 11.51
C SER A 112 -3.87 -7.59 12.31
N ASP A 113 -2.58 -7.85 12.16
CA ASP A 113 -1.82 -8.77 13.03
C ASP A 113 -1.07 -7.99 14.12
N LEU A 114 -1.59 -6.82 14.51
CA LEU A 114 -1.03 -5.98 15.56
C LEU A 114 -1.43 -6.60 16.91
N GLN A 115 -0.55 -7.45 17.45
CA GLN A 115 -0.62 -7.90 18.84
C GLN A 115 0.13 -6.95 19.76
#